data_AF-A0A453FPD9-F1
#
_entry.id   AF-A0A453FPD9-F1
#
_cell.length_a   1.000
_cell.length_b   1.000
_cell.length_c   1.000
_cell.angle_alpha   90.00
_cell.angle_beta   90.00
_cell.angle_gamma   90.00
#
_symmetry.space_group_name_H-M   'P 1'
#
loop_
_entity.id
_entity.type
_entity.pdbx_description
1 polymer ?
#
loop_
_entity_poly.entity_id
_entity_poly.type
_entity_poly.pdbx_seq_one_letter_code
_entity_poly.pdbx_strand_id
1 'polypeptide(L)'
;EVEDAQKIRKSVMKCFERAALPNLTDEERKKNVHFVVIGGGPTGVEFAAELHDFVNEDLAKLYPDVKKYVNISVIEAGEHILTMFDKRITHFAEDKFKRTGIDLKTNFKVVKVSDKTITMSNPTTGEIAVPYGLAVWSTGIGTRPIIMDFMKQVGQGNRRVLATDEWLRVLGCDNVYALGDCATISQRKVMEDVDSIFRVADKDNSGTLSVKNIKNVLGDIYQRYPQVELYLKTNQMKGFHDLLKDKETEELNIEEFKKALAQVDSQVKMLPAT
;
A
#
# COMPACT_ATOMS: atom_id res chain seq x y z
N GLU A 1 8.06 -7.62 15.00
CA GLU A 1 7.07 -8.56 14.47
C GLU A 1 6.80 -9.75 15.37
N VAL A 2 7.69 -10.76 15.47
CA VAL A 2 7.43 -11.94 16.35
C VAL A 2 7.20 -11.54 17.81
N GLU A 3 8.05 -10.66 18.36
CA GLU A 3 7.87 -10.16 19.72
C GLU A 3 6.54 -9.40 19.89
N ASP A 4 6.12 -8.65 18.89
CA ASP A 4 4.88 -7.87 18.92
C ASP A 4 3.67 -8.81 18.88
N ALA A 5 3.69 -9.83 18.03
CA ALA A 5 2.66 -10.87 17.99
C ALA A 5 2.53 -11.59 19.34
N GLN A 6 3.65 -11.93 19.99
CA GLN A 6 3.64 -12.53 21.33
C GLN A 6 3.08 -11.57 22.39
N LYS A 7 3.44 -10.28 22.34
CA LYS A 7 2.90 -9.25 23.25
C LYS A 7 1.40 -9.08 23.04
N ILE A 8 0.94 -8.99 21.80
CA ILE A 8 -0.48 -8.89 21.42
C ILE A 8 -1.26 -10.08 21.98
N ARG A 9 -0.80 -11.32 21.72
CA ARG A 9 -1.45 -12.53 22.26
C ARG A 9 -1.55 -12.49 23.79
N LYS A 10 -0.48 -12.10 24.49
CA LYS A 10 -0.51 -11.93 25.96
C LYS A 10 -1.50 -10.86 26.39
N SER A 11 -1.60 -9.74 25.67
CA SER A 11 -2.55 -8.67 25.95
C SER A 11 -4.00 -9.11 25.75
N VAL A 12 -4.30 -9.89 24.70
CA VAL A 12 -5.63 -10.50 24.51
C VAL A 12 -5.99 -11.38 25.70
N MET A 13 -5.09 -12.27 26.15
CA MET A 13 -5.35 -13.10 27.33
C MET A 13 -5.62 -12.26 28.58
N LYS A 14 -4.81 -11.22 28.83
CA LYS A 14 -5.01 -10.30 29.97
C LYS A 14 -6.34 -9.55 29.90
N CYS A 15 -6.83 -9.19 28.71
CA CYS A 15 -8.15 -8.59 28.54
C CYS A 15 -9.26 -9.52 29.03
N PHE A 16 -9.19 -10.81 28.67
CA PHE A 16 -10.14 -11.82 29.13
C PHE A 16 -10.03 -12.09 30.64
N GLU A 17 -8.82 -12.27 31.17
CA GLU A 17 -8.58 -12.44 32.61
C GLU A 17 -9.16 -11.28 33.43
N ARG A 18 -8.92 -10.04 32.99
CA ARG A 18 -9.49 -8.84 33.63
C ARG A 18 -11.01 -8.84 33.53
N ALA A 19 -11.56 -9.11 32.36
CA ALA A 19 -12.99 -9.14 32.14
C ALA A 19 -13.70 -10.30 32.83
N ALA A 20 -12.99 -11.28 33.40
CA ALA A 20 -13.55 -12.37 34.18
C ALA A 20 -13.67 -12.05 35.69
N LEU A 21 -13.09 -10.94 36.17
CA LEU A 21 -13.15 -10.56 37.58
C LEU A 21 -14.60 -10.35 38.05
N PRO A 22 -14.96 -10.76 39.29
CA PRO A 22 -16.35 -10.76 39.75
C PRO A 22 -16.92 -9.36 40.00
N ASN A 23 -16.07 -8.36 40.25
CA ASN A 23 -16.45 -7.01 40.68
C ASN A 23 -16.58 -5.99 39.55
N LEU A 24 -16.74 -6.44 38.30
CA LEU A 24 -16.89 -5.56 37.13
C LEU A 24 -18.33 -5.44 36.68
N THR A 25 -18.73 -4.22 36.29
CA THR A 25 -19.99 -3.99 35.58
C THR A 25 -19.93 -4.55 34.15
N ASP A 26 -21.08 -4.74 33.51
CA ASP A 26 -21.17 -5.19 32.13
C ASP A 26 -20.48 -4.23 31.15
N GLU A 27 -20.56 -2.91 31.40
CA GLU A 27 -19.89 -1.88 30.61
C GLU A 27 -18.36 -1.98 30.72
N GLU A 28 -17.84 -2.24 31.92
CA GLU A 28 -16.42 -2.43 32.16
C GLU A 28 -15.90 -3.71 31.47
N ARG A 29 -16.69 -4.79 31.50
CA ARG A 29 -16.39 -6.02 30.75
C ARG A 29 -16.33 -5.74 29.26
N LYS A 30 -17.37 -5.13 28.68
CA LYS A 30 -17.40 -4.74 27.25
C LYS A 30 -16.18 -3.93 26.86
N LYS A 31 -15.80 -2.94 27.67
CA LYS A 31 -14.59 -2.15 27.44
C LYS A 31 -13.33 -3.02 27.43
N ASN A 32 -13.15 -3.89 28.43
CA ASN A 32 -11.95 -4.70 28.56
C ASN A 32 -11.75 -5.68 27.40
N VAL A 33 -12.84 -6.19 26.82
CA VAL A 33 -12.81 -7.12 25.67
C VAL A 33 -13.32 -6.50 24.37
N HIS A 34 -13.16 -5.18 24.23
CA HIS A 34 -13.29 -4.52 22.94
C HIS A 34 -11.91 -4.40 22.28
N PHE A 35 -11.74 -5.14 21.20
CA PHE A 35 -10.52 -5.19 20.40
C PHE A 35 -10.68 -4.30 19.17
N VAL A 36 -9.81 -3.30 19.02
CA VAL A 36 -9.87 -2.36 17.89
C VAL A 36 -8.64 -2.54 17.01
N VAL A 37 -8.86 -2.90 15.75
CA VAL A 37 -7.82 -3.01 14.73
C VAL A 37 -7.87 -1.76 13.86
N ILE A 38 -6.75 -1.04 13.77
CA ILE A 38 -6.62 0.16 12.94
C ILE A 38 -5.93 -0.23 11.63
N GLY A 39 -6.64 -0.05 10.51
CA GLY A 39 -6.20 -0.38 9.16
C GLY A 39 -6.99 -1.54 8.56
N GLY A 40 -7.61 -1.31 7.40
CA GLY A 40 -8.33 -2.28 6.58
C GLY A 40 -7.48 -2.91 5.49
N GLY A 41 -6.15 -2.88 5.61
CA GLY A 41 -5.24 -3.60 4.72
C GLY A 41 -5.18 -5.11 5.03
N PRO A 42 -4.39 -5.89 4.27
CA PRO A 42 -4.31 -7.34 4.43
C PRO A 42 -3.99 -7.77 5.86
N THR A 43 -2.94 -7.19 6.46
CA THR A 43 -2.51 -7.48 7.83
C THR A 43 -3.61 -7.24 8.87
N GLY A 44 -4.34 -6.12 8.77
CA GLY A 44 -5.40 -5.79 9.72
C GLY A 44 -6.62 -6.71 9.58
N VAL A 45 -7.01 -7.01 8.35
CA VAL A 45 -8.13 -7.91 8.04
C VAL A 45 -7.82 -9.34 8.46
N GLU A 46 -6.64 -9.86 8.14
CA GLU A 46 -6.21 -11.19 8.59
C GLU A 46 -6.16 -11.27 10.11
N PHE A 47 -5.55 -10.28 10.78
CA PHE A 47 -5.48 -10.25 12.23
C PHE A 47 -6.87 -10.23 12.89
N ALA A 48 -7.82 -9.45 12.36
CA ALA A 48 -9.18 -9.39 12.88
C ALA A 48 -9.92 -10.72 12.71
N ALA A 49 -9.74 -11.40 11.57
CA ALA A 49 -10.31 -12.71 11.32
C ALA A 49 -9.74 -13.79 12.26
N GLU A 50 -8.41 -13.86 12.38
CA GLU A 50 -7.74 -14.80 13.29
C GLU A 50 -8.10 -14.54 14.75
N LEU A 51 -8.22 -13.28 15.16
CA LEU A 51 -8.67 -12.93 16.50
C LEU A 51 -10.12 -13.38 16.75
N HIS A 52 -11.00 -13.21 15.76
CA HIS A 52 -12.37 -13.71 15.84
C HIS A 52 -12.39 -15.23 16.04
N ASP A 53 -11.62 -15.98 15.26
CA ASP A 53 -11.59 -17.44 15.34
C ASP A 53 -10.99 -17.89 16.68
N PHE A 54 -9.86 -17.31 17.11
CA PHE A 54 -9.26 -17.56 18.43
C PHE A 54 -10.24 -17.29 19.59
N VAL A 55 -11.01 -16.20 19.52
CA VAL A 55 -12.02 -15.88 20.53
C VAL A 55 -13.13 -16.94 20.56
N ASN A 56 -13.65 -17.35 19.39
CA ASN A 56 -14.80 -18.25 19.31
C ASN A 56 -14.43 -19.71 19.58
N GLU A 57 -13.26 -20.14 19.15
CA GLU A 57 -12.85 -21.53 19.20
C GLU A 57 -12.11 -21.88 20.49
N ASP A 58 -11.31 -20.97 21.03
CA ASP A 58 -10.47 -21.23 22.21
C ASP A 58 -10.93 -20.46 23.44
N LEU A 59 -11.00 -19.13 23.35
CA LEU A 59 -11.27 -18.31 24.54
C LEU A 59 -12.71 -18.45 25.05
N ALA A 60 -13.67 -18.75 24.16
CA ALA A 60 -15.04 -19.06 24.56
C ALA A 60 -15.13 -20.32 25.44
N LYS A 61 -14.21 -21.27 25.29
CA LYS A 61 -14.15 -22.48 26.14
C LYS A 61 -13.58 -22.16 27.52
N LEU A 62 -12.62 -21.24 27.60
CA LEU A 62 -11.94 -20.86 28.85
C LEU A 62 -12.72 -19.81 29.66
N TYR A 63 -13.39 -18.88 28.98
CA TYR A 63 -14.11 -17.75 29.57
C TYR A 63 -15.54 -17.61 28.98
N PRO A 64 -16.41 -18.61 29.16
CA PRO A 64 -17.74 -18.63 28.54
C PRO A 64 -18.60 -17.42 28.93
N ASP A 65 -18.53 -16.98 30.18
CA ASP A 65 -19.31 -15.83 30.68
C ASP A 65 -18.85 -14.49 30.11
N VAL A 66 -17.59 -14.40 29.65
CA VAL A 66 -17.01 -13.18 29.07
C VAL A 66 -17.35 -13.05 27.60
N LYS A 67 -17.51 -14.17 26.88
CA LYS A 67 -17.67 -14.21 25.42
C LYS A 67 -18.77 -13.29 24.90
N LYS A 68 -19.89 -13.18 25.60
CA LYS A 68 -21.03 -12.32 25.21
C LYS A 68 -20.73 -10.82 25.23
N TYR A 69 -19.63 -10.39 25.86
CA TYR A 69 -19.22 -8.99 25.93
C TYR A 69 -18.15 -8.62 24.89
N VAL A 70 -17.59 -9.62 24.19
CA VAL A 70 -16.47 -9.40 23.25
C VAL A 70 -16.96 -8.62 22.03
N ASN A 71 -16.22 -7.58 21.67
CA ASN A 71 -16.43 -6.83 20.43
C ASN A 71 -15.11 -6.74 19.68
N ILE A 72 -15.14 -6.91 18.35
CA ILE A 72 -13.98 -6.72 17.48
C ILE A 72 -14.37 -5.69 16.43
N SER A 73 -13.66 -4.57 16.38
CA SER A 73 -13.88 -3.52 15.40
C SER A 73 -12.66 -3.34 14.51
N VAL A 74 -12.88 -3.14 13.21
CA VAL A 74 -11.84 -2.76 12.25
C VAL A 74 -12.12 -1.36 11.76
N ILE A 75 -11.18 -0.44 11.91
CA ILE A 75 -11.31 0.95 11.49
C ILE A 75 -10.49 1.17 10.22
N GLU A 76 -11.15 1.64 9.16
CA GLU A 76 -10.53 1.98 7.89
C GLU A 76 -10.93 3.40 7.46
N ALA A 77 -9.93 4.18 7.02
CA ALA A 77 -10.14 5.56 6.61
C ALA A 77 -10.82 5.66 5.24
N GLY A 78 -10.56 4.70 4.35
CA GLY A 78 -11.22 4.56 3.06
C GLY A 78 -12.63 3.98 3.15
N GLU A 79 -13.32 3.99 2.01
CA GLU A 79 -14.68 3.45 1.87
C GLU A 79 -14.73 1.93 2.02
N HIS A 80 -13.64 1.26 1.67
CA HIS A 80 -13.54 -0.19 1.59
C HIS A 80 -12.26 -0.73 2.23
N ILE A 81 -12.30 -1.98 2.68
CA ILE A 81 -11.11 -2.75 3.05
C ILE A 81 -10.47 -3.42 1.83
N LEU A 82 -9.22 -3.85 1.96
CA LEU A 82 -8.52 -4.64 0.94
C LEU A 82 -8.51 -4.00 -0.46
N THR A 83 -8.37 -2.67 -0.53
CA THR A 83 -8.51 -1.89 -1.77
C THR A 83 -7.48 -2.21 -2.86
N MET A 84 -6.42 -2.96 -2.54
CA MET A 84 -5.47 -3.50 -3.51
C MET A 84 -6.01 -4.72 -4.29
N PHE A 85 -7.11 -5.32 -3.85
CA PHE A 85 -7.73 -6.48 -4.49
C PHE A 85 -8.90 -6.09 -5.39
N ASP A 86 -9.36 -7.04 -6.21
CA ASP A 86 -10.58 -6.91 -7.02
C ASP A 86 -11.79 -6.63 -6.12
N LYS A 87 -12.69 -5.75 -6.58
CA LYS A 87 -13.89 -5.35 -5.82
C LYS A 87 -14.69 -6.55 -5.33
N ARG A 88 -14.77 -7.66 -6.06
CA ARG A 88 -15.50 -8.86 -5.62
C ARG A 88 -14.90 -9.47 -4.35
N ILE A 89 -13.58 -9.45 -4.21
CA ILE A 89 -12.88 -9.95 -3.00
C ILE A 89 -13.16 -9.02 -1.82
N THR A 90 -13.07 -7.71 -2.04
CA THR A 90 -13.43 -6.70 -1.03
C THR A 90 -14.85 -6.90 -0.50
N HIS A 91 -15.86 -6.94 -1.38
CA HIS A 91 -17.26 -7.09 -0.96
C HIS A 91 -17.49 -8.42 -0.23
N PHE A 92 -16.87 -9.50 -0.71
CA PHE A 92 -16.93 -10.80 -0.04
C PHE A 92 -16.38 -10.73 1.39
N ALA A 93 -15.24 -10.06 1.60
CA ALA A 93 -14.63 -9.91 2.91
C ALA A 93 -15.50 -9.06 3.85
N GLU A 94 -16.05 -7.94 3.36
CA GLU A 94 -16.96 -7.08 4.12
C GLU A 94 -18.23 -7.83 4.54
N ASP A 95 -18.84 -8.58 3.62
CA ASP A 95 -20.01 -9.41 3.90
C ASP A 95 -19.70 -10.56 4.88
N LYS A 96 -18.48 -11.09 4.85
CA LYS A 96 -18.03 -12.10 5.82
C LYS A 96 -17.92 -11.48 7.20
N PHE A 97 -17.27 -10.33 7.34
CA PHE A 97 -17.11 -9.61 8.61
C PHE A 97 -18.45 -9.24 9.23
N LYS A 98 -19.38 -8.74 8.40
CA LYS A 98 -20.75 -8.45 8.83
C LYS A 98 -21.46 -9.69 9.38
N ARG A 99 -21.28 -10.86 8.75
CA ARG A 99 -21.87 -12.13 9.20
C ARG A 99 -21.24 -12.69 10.47
N THR A 100 -19.93 -12.50 10.66
CA THR A 100 -19.20 -12.97 11.85
C THR A 100 -19.30 -12.01 13.04
N GLY A 101 -19.91 -10.83 12.86
CA GLY A 101 -20.08 -9.83 13.92
C GLY A 101 -18.82 -9.00 14.18
N ILE A 102 -17.88 -8.95 13.23
CA ILE A 102 -16.77 -8.00 13.25
C ILE A 102 -17.32 -6.66 12.77
N ASP A 103 -17.24 -5.64 13.61
CA ASP A 103 -17.79 -4.30 13.35
C ASP A 103 -16.83 -3.50 12.48
N LEU A 104 -17.15 -3.42 11.19
CA LEU A 104 -16.35 -2.67 10.23
C LEU A 104 -16.75 -1.19 10.21
N LYS A 105 -15.80 -0.31 10.57
CA LYS A 105 -15.91 1.15 10.57
C LYS A 105 -15.12 1.75 9.41
N THR A 106 -15.68 1.73 8.21
CA THR A 106 -15.11 2.41 7.02
C THR A 106 -15.44 3.91 7.04
N ASN A 107 -14.69 4.69 6.26
CA ASN A 107 -14.76 6.15 6.25
C ASN A 107 -14.47 6.81 7.62
N PHE A 108 -13.74 6.10 8.50
CA PHE A 108 -13.34 6.60 9.81
C PHE A 108 -11.82 6.68 9.91
N LYS A 109 -11.30 7.89 10.06
CA LYS A 109 -9.87 8.12 10.27
C LYS A 109 -9.58 8.26 11.76
N VAL A 110 -8.67 7.45 12.30
CA VAL A 110 -8.20 7.65 13.68
C VAL A 110 -7.41 8.95 13.78
N VAL A 111 -7.80 9.81 14.72
CA VAL A 111 -7.17 11.13 14.96
C VAL A 111 -6.45 11.21 16.29
N LYS A 112 -6.84 10.38 17.27
CA LYS A 112 -6.20 10.34 18.59
C LYS A 112 -6.35 8.98 19.23
N VAL A 113 -5.29 8.51 19.89
CA VAL A 113 -5.33 7.35 20.78
C VAL A 113 -4.94 7.82 22.18
N SER A 114 -5.78 7.52 23.17
CA SER A 114 -5.50 7.72 24.59
C SER A 114 -5.44 6.38 25.30
N ASP A 115 -5.06 6.37 26.58
CA ASP A 115 -5.00 5.15 27.40
C ASP A 115 -6.34 4.42 27.54
N LYS A 116 -7.47 5.09 27.25
CA LYS A 116 -8.82 4.54 27.48
C LYS A 116 -9.70 4.50 26.24
N THR A 117 -9.43 5.35 25.25
CA THR A 117 -10.30 5.53 24.07
C THR A 117 -9.50 5.80 22.80
N ILE A 118 -10.08 5.40 21.67
CA ILE A 118 -9.65 5.80 20.32
C ILE A 118 -10.68 6.80 19.80
N THR A 119 -10.21 7.98 19.38
CA THR A 119 -11.04 8.97 18.68
C THR A 119 -10.84 8.82 17.18
N MET A 120 -11.94 8.68 16.47
CA MET A 120 -12.01 8.58 15.01
C MET A 120 -12.91 9.68 14.46
N SER A 121 -12.57 10.19 13.27
CA SER A 121 -13.29 11.23 12.57
C SER A 121 -13.88 10.68 11.29
N ASN A 122 -15.15 10.99 11.04
CA ASN A 122 -15.83 10.71 9.79
C ASN A 122 -16.41 12.02 9.24
N PRO A 123 -16.24 12.32 7.93
CA PRO A 123 -16.70 13.60 7.36
C PRO A 123 -18.20 13.86 7.52
N THR A 124 -19.01 12.82 7.63
CA THR A 124 -20.49 12.90 7.72
C THR A 124 -20.98 12.97 9.16
N THR A 125 -20.34 12.24 10.08
CA THR A 125 -20.83 12.08 11.47
C THR A 125 -19.99 12.83 12.51
N GLY A 126 -18.85 13.40 12.11
CA GLY A 126 -17.94 14.11 13.00
C GLY A 126 -16.99 13.17 13.76
N GLU A 127 -16.54 13.61 14.93
CA GLU A 127 -15.65 12.82 15.79
C GLU A 127 -16.42 11.94 16.75
N ILE A 128 -15.99 10.67 16.86
CA ILE A 128 -16.54 9.67 17.77
C ILE A 128 -15.39 9.05 18.54
N ALA A 129 -15.58 8.84 19.85
CA ALA A 129 -14.62 8.16 20.70
C ALA A 129 -15.16 6.81 21.15
N VAL A 130 -14.37 5.75 20.99
CA VAL A 130 -14.73 4.39 21.43
C VAL A 130 -13.77 3.90 22.51
N PRO A 131 -14.25 3.32 23.63
CA PRO A 131 -13.39 2.68 24.61
C PRO A 131 -12.81 1.39 24.04
N TYR A 132 -11.61 0.99 24.44
CA TYR A 132 -11.01 -0.26 23.99
C TYR A 132 -10.23 -0.95 25.11
N GLY A 133 -10.04 -2.26 24.99
CA GLY A 133 -9.19 -3.06 25.85
C GLY A 133 -7.81 -3.30 25.21
N LEU A 134 -7.80 -3.49 23.89
CA LEU A 134 -6.58 -3.58 23.09
C LEU A 134 -6.78 -2.88 21.74
N ALA A 135 -5.81 -2.07 21.38
CA ALA A 135 -5.70 -1.43 20.07
C ALA A 135 -4.53 -2.04 19.30
N VAL A 136 -4.76 -2.49 18.07
CA VAL A 136 -3.73 -3.04 17.18
C VAL A 136 -3.60 -2.13 15.97
N TRP A 137 -2.45 -1.46 15.85
CA TRP A 137 -2.18 -0.54 14.75
C TRP A 137 -1.44 -1.28 13.63
N SER A 138 -2.11 -1.50 12.50
CA SER A 138 -1.63 -2.32 11.39
C SER A 138 -1.39 -1.54 10.09
N THR A 139 -1.38 -0.21 10.16
CA THR A 139 -1.29 0.67 8.98
C THR A 139 -0.13 1.67 9.09
N GLY A 140 0.43 2.02 7.94
CA GLY A 140 1.45 3.05 7.83
C GLY A 140 2.82 2.58 8.31
N ILE A 141 3.74 2.38 7.36
CA ILE A 141 5.15 2.21 7.65
C ILE A 141 5.88 3.56 7.55
N GLY A 142 6.93 3.71 8.34
CA GLY A 142 7.76 4.91 8.42
C GLY A 142 9.23 4.58 8.25
N THR A 143 9.96 5.49 7.62
CA THR A 143 11.41 5.39 7.43
C THR A 143 12.12 5.43 8.77
N ARG A 144 13.04 4.49 9.02
CA ARG A 144 13.78 4.41 10.29
C ARG A 144 14.66 5.65 10.50
N PRO A 145 14.87 6.12 11.75
CA PRO A 145 15.72 7.28 12.03
C PRO A 145 17.11 7.23 11.41
N ILE A 146 17.78 6.07 11.49
CA ILE A 146 19.10 5.87 10.87
C ILE A 146 19.09 6.11 9.35
N ILE A 147 18.02 5.72 8.67
CA ILE A 147 17.87 5.93 7.22
C ILE A 147 17.59 7.41 6.95
N MET A 148 16.74 8.06 7.74
CA MET A 148 16.49 9.50 7.62
C MET A 148 17.76 10.33 7.80
N ASP A 149 18.63 9.95 8.73
CA ASP A 149 19.90 10.64 8.96
C ASP A 149 20.92 10.36 7.86
N PHE A 150 20.96 9.14 7.34
CA PHE A 150 21.77 8.81 6.17
C PHE A 150 21.32 9.59 4.93
N MET A 151 20.00 9.68 4.68
CA MET A 151 19.43 10.45 3.57
C MET A 151 19.86 11.91 3.59
N LYS A 152 19.95 12.55 4.77
CA LYS A 152 20.45 13.93 4.89
C LYS A 152 21.92 14.06 4.43
N GLN A 153 22.75 13.07 4.74
CA GLN A 153 24.18 13.07 4.39
C GLN A 153 24.41 12.91 2.89
N VAL A 154 23.57 12.14 2.21
CA VAL A 154 23.70 11.85 0.76
C VAL A 154 22.85 12.78 -0.12
N GLY A 155 22.39 13.91 0.42
CA GLY A 155 21.62 14.91 -0.35
C GLY A 155 20.17 14.52 -0.65
N GLN A 156 19.62 13.53 0.06
CA GLN A 156 18.25 13.01 -0.10
C GLN A 156 17.32 13.36 1.06
N GLY A 157 17.68 14.31 1.94
CA GLY A 157 16.94 14.62 3.17
C GLY A 157 15.51 15.17 2.99
N ASN A 158 15.13 15.57 1.78
CA ASN A 158 13.77 16.03 1.44
C ASN A 158 12.84 14.90 0.98
N ARG A 159 13.34 13.67 0.84
CA ARG A 159 12.54 12.52 0.39
C ARG A 159 11.94 11.80 1.59
N ARG A 160 10.81 11.11 1.36
CA ARG A 160 10.19 10.24 2.37
C ARG A 160 10.93 8.91 2.53
N VAL A 161 11.55 8.41 1.47
CA VAL A 161 12.22 7.10 1.39
C VAL A 161 13.52 7.25 0.60
N LEU A 162 14.52 6.42 0.91
CA LEU A 162 15.83 6.45 0.26
C LEU A 162 15.67 6.07 -1.21
N ALA A 163 16.22 6.87 -2.13
CA ALA A 163 16.18 6.57 -3.55
C ALA A 163 17.44 5.87 -4.02
N THR A 164 17.22 4.86 -4.84
CA THR A 164 18.25 4.17 -5.59
C THR A 164 18.06 4.37 -7.09
N ASP A 165 19.08 4.02 -7.87
CA ASP A 165 18.93 3.79 -9.30
C ASP A 165 18.36 2.39 -9.60
N GLU A 166 18.26 2.07 -10.89
CA GLU A 166 17.80 0.78 -11.43
C GLU A 166 18.71 -0.42 -11.11
N TRP A 167 19.93 -0.18 -10.60
CA TRP A 167 20.84 -1.21 -10.09
C TRP A 167 20.84 -1.28 -8.55
N LEU A 168 19.85 -0.64 -7.91
CA LEU A 168 19.69 -0.56 -6.46
C LEU A 168 20.81 0.19 -5.73
N ARG A 169 21.63 0.97 -6.45
CA ARG A 169 22.66 1.83 -5.85
C ARG A 169 22.01 3.10 -5.33
N VAL A 170 22.35 3.49 -4.11
CA VAL A 170 21.86 4.72 -3.50
C VAL A 170 22.32 5.92 -4.33
N LEU A 171 21.38 6.78 -4.74
CA LEU A 171 21.73 7.99 -5.48
C LEU A 171 22.65 8.88 -4.63
N GLY A 172 23.78 9.28 -5.21
CA GLY A 172 24.83 10.03 -4.51
C GLY A 172 25.89 9.17 -3.82
N CYS A 173 25.88 7.84 -4.04
CA CYS A 173 26.88 6.91 -3.52
C CYS A 173 27.29 5.88 -4.58
N ASP A 174 28.58 5.56 -4.66
CA ASP A 174 29.07 4.58 -5.65
C ASP A 174 28.93 3.13 -5.19
N ASN A 175 29.09 2.87 -3.89
CA ASN A 175 29.24 1.52 -3.32
C ASN A 175 28.20 1.20 -2.24
N VAL A 176 27.10 1.94 -2.19
CA VAL A 176 26.00 1.71 -1.22
C VAL A 176 24.77 1.28 -1.98
N TYR A 177 24.15 0.18 -1.53
CA TYR A 177 22.95 -0.37 -2.13
C TYR A 177 21.83 -0.43 -1.09
N ALA A 178 20.58 -0.28 -1.55
CA ALA A 178 19.41 -0.35 -0.68
C ALA A 178 18.25 -1.06 -1.39
N LEU A 179 17.48 -1.85 -0.63
CA LEU A 179 16.39 -2.66 -1.12
C LEU A 179 15.33 -2.90 -0.04
N GLY A 180 14.13 -3.30 -0.45
CA GLY A 180 12.97 -3.46 0.43
C GLY A 180 12.41 -2.11 0.90
N ASP A 181 11.64 -2.13 1.99
CA ASP A 181 10.86 -0.99 2.49
C ASP A 181 11.66 0.28 2.80
N CYS A 182 12.98 0.18 2.97
CA CYS A 182 13.82 1.34 3.23
C CYS A 182 14.13 2.15 1.96
N ALA A 183 13.85 1.61 0.77
CA ALA A 183 14.28 2.16 -0.51
C ALA A 183 13.15 2.25 -1.54
N THR A 184 13.35 3.09 -2.54
CA THR A 184 12.55 3.15 -3.77
C THR A 184 13.47 3.31 -4.97
N ILE A 185 13.09 2.72 -6.10
CA ILE A 185 13.82 2.89 -7.36
C ILE A 185 13.36 4.19 -8.00
N SER A 186 14.29 5.15 -8.15
CA SER A 186 14.09 6.34 -8.96
C SER A 186 14.30 5.97 -10.41
N GLN A 187 13.25 5.48 -11.06
CA GLN A 187 13.29 5.07 -12.46
C GLN A 187 13.71 6.25 -13.35
N ARG A 188 14.70 6.01 -14.23
CA ARG A 188 15.12 6.99 -15.21
C ARG A 188 13.98 7.27 -16.19
N LYS A 189 13.73 8.54 -16.49
CA LYS A 189 12.67 8.95 -17.41
C LYS A 189 13.10 8.72 -18.85
N VAL A 190 12.23 8.08 -19.64
CA VAL A 190 12.53 7.85 -21.07
C VAL A 190 12.65 9.17 -21.83
N MET A 191 11.95 10.22 -21.36
CA MET A 191 12.03 11.57 -21.92
C MET A 191 13.40 12.23 -21.78
N GLU A 192 14.26 11.80 -20.84
CA GLU A 192 15.61 12.36 -20.70
C GLU A 192 16.52 11.97 -21.88
N ASP A 193 16.26 10.82 -22.49
CA ASP A 193 17.06 10.27 -23.59
C ASP A 193 16.31 10.26 -24.95
N VAL A 194 15.12 10.89 -25.02
CA VAL A 194 14.22 10.78 -26.18
C VAL A 194 14.84 11.19 -27.51
N ASP A 195 15.62 12.28 -27.53
CA ASP A 195 16.28 12.75 -28.76
C ASP A 195 17.36 11.75 -29.23
N SER A 196 18.09 11.15 -28.28
CA SER A 196 19.09 10.11 -28.57
C SER A 196 18.43 8.84 -29.10
N ILE A 197 17.31 8.44 -28.49
CA ILE A 197 16.51 7.30 -28.94
C ILE A 197 15.97 7.53 -30.35
N PHE A 198 15.42 8.72 -30.62
CA PHE A 198 14.90 9.09 -31.93
C PHE A 198 15.99 9.01 -32.99
N ARG A 199 17.16 9.58 -32.73
CA ARG A 199 18.30 9.56 -33.66
C ARG A 199 18.84 8.17 -33.95
N VAL A 200 18.82 7.25 -32.98
CA VAL A 200 19.22 5.85 -33.20
C VAL A 200 18.18 5.10 -34.04
N ALA A 201 16.90 5.45 -33.92
CA ALA A 201 15.81 4.85 -34.69
C ALA A 201 15.74 5.38 -36.13
N ASP A 202 16.00 6.68 -36.33
CA ASP A 202 16.01 7.40 -37.61
C ASP A 202 17.33 7.17 -38.38
N LYS A 203 17.56 5.93 -38.80
CA LYS A 203 18.81 5.52 -39.46
C LYS A 203 19.02 6.18 -40.83
N ASP A 204 17.95 6.56 -41.51
CA ASP A 204 17.98 7.21 -42.82
C ASP A 204 18.01 8.75 -42.72
N ASN A 205 17.93 9.31 -41.50
CA ASN A 205 17.81 10.74 -41.25
C ASN A 205 16.62 11.37 -42.02
N SER A 206 15.53 10.61 -42.13
CA SER A 206 14.30 11.05 -42.78
C SER A 206 13.57 12.12 -41.96
N GLY A 207 13.87 12.24 -40.66
CA GLY A 207 13.16 13.10 -39.72
C GLY A 207 11.83 12.51 -39.26
N THR A 208 11.49 11.30 -39.70
CA THR A 208 10.31 10.54 -39.29
C THR A 208 10.68 9.10 -38.92
N LEU A 209 9.86 8.46 -38.08
CA LEU A 209 10.03 7.08 -37.66
C LEU A 209 8.85 6.24 -38.15
N SER A 210 9.13 5.25 -38.99
CA SER A 210 8.14 4.21 -39.29
C SER A 210 7.99 3.22 -38.12
N VAL A 211 6.90 2.45 -38.11
CA VAL A 211 6.68 1.35 -37.15
C VAL A 211 7.85 0.36 -37.13
N LYS A 212 8.51 0.13 -38.28
CA LYS A 212 9.67 -0.75 -38.38
C LYS A 212 10.91 -0.16 -37.71
N ASN A 213 11.15 1.15 -37.88
CA ASN A 213 12.25 1.84 -37.20
C ASN A 213 12.12 1.72 -35.68
N ILE A 214 10.91 1.96 -35.17
CA ILE A 214 10.60 1.89 -33.74
C ILE A 214 10.79 0.46 -33.21
N LYS A 215 10.28 -0.56 -33.91
CA LYS A 215 10.43 -1.97 -33.50
C LYS A 215 11.88 -2.40 -33.29
N ASN A 216 12.81 -1.87 -34.07
CA ASN A 216 14.23 -2.21 -33.97
C ASN A 216 14.89 -1.67 -32.69
N VAL A 217 14.37 -0.59 -32.10
CA VAL A 217 14.91 0.02 -30.88
C VAL A 217 14.11 -0.31 -29.63
N LEU A 218 12.90 -0.85 -29.77
CA LEU A 218 12.02 -1.15 -28.62
C LEU A 218 12.64 -2.12 -27.61
N GLY A 219 13.42 -3.11 -28.06
CA GLY A 219 14.10 -4.04 -27.15
C GLY A 219 15.05 -3.31 -26.18
N ASP A 220 15.88 -2.43 -26.72
CA ASP A 220 16.82 -1.62 -25.93
C ASP A 220 16.08 -0.62 -25.03
N ILE A 221 14.98 -0.04 -25.54
CA ILE A 221 14.11 0.85 -24.75
C ILE A 221 13.53 0.08 -23.57
N TYR A 222 12.99 -1.13 -23.75
CA TYR A 222 12.41 -1.89 -22.63
C TYR A 222 13.45 -2.32 -21.60
N GLN A 223 14.68 -2.61 -22.04
CA GLN A 223 15.76 -2.96 -21.11
C GLN A 223 16.19 -1.78 -20.24
N ARG A 224 16.26 -0.57 -20.81
CA ARG A 224 16.68 0.65 -20.10
C ARG A 224 15.52 1.36 -19.40
N TYR A 225 14.31 1.23 -19.95
CA TYR A 225 13.08 1.90 -19.53
C TYR A 225 11.94 0.87 -19.40
N PRO A 226 12.04 -0.05 -18.42
CA PRO A 226 11.04 -1.10 -18.22
C PRO A 226 9.62 -0.54 -18.00
N GLN A 227 9.49 0.70 -17.53
CA GLN A 227 8.20 1.37 -17.40
C GLN A 227 7.43 1.51 -18.73
N VAL A 228 8.13 1.56 -19.87
CA VAL A 228 7.49 1.66 -21.20
C VAL A 228 6.73 0.37 -21.49
N GLU A 229 7.34 -0.78 -21.23
CA GLU A 229 6.67 -2.07 -21.44
C GLU A 229 5.47 -2.23 -20.49
N LEU A 230 5.63 -1.84 -19.23
CA LEU A 230 4.57 -1.91 -18.22
C LEU A 230 3.38 -1.03 -18.59
N TYR A 231 3.64 0.18 -19.08
CA TYR A 231 2.61 1.11 -19.56
C TYR A 231 1.79 0.50 -20.69
N LEU A 232 2.47 -0.07 -21.71
CA LEU A 232 1.80 -0.68 -22.85
C LEU A 232 0.90 -1.86 -22.41
N LYS A 233 1.42 -2.74 -21.54
CA LYS A 233 0.65 -3.86 -20.98
C LYS A 233 -0.59 -3.39 -20.20
N THR A 234 -0.42 -2.36 -19.36
CA THR A 234 -1.51 -1.82 -18.52
C THR A 234 -2.64 -1.24 -19.37
N ASN A 235 -2.30 -0.59 -20.48
CA ASN A 235 -3.28 0.00 -21.41
C ASN A 235 -3.76 -0.98 -22.50
N GLN A 236 -3.49 -2.29 -22.35
CA GLN A 236 -3.86 -3.34 -23.30
C GLN A 236 -3.35 -3.07 -24.73
N MET A 237 -2.22 -2.38 -24.83
CA MET A 237 -1.57 -2.04 -26.09
C MET A 237 -0.73 -3.23 -26.56
N LYS A 238 -0.93 -3.66 -27.80
CA LYS A 238 -0.19 -4.76 -28.45
C LYS A 238 1.24 -4.37 -28.85
N GLY A 239 1.58 -3.09 -28.76
CA GLY A 239 2.92 -2.56 -28.97
C GLY A 239 2.91 -1.06 -29.16
N PHE A 240 4.08 -0.48 -29.41
CA PHE A 240 4.23 0.99 -29.53
C PHE A 240 3.36 1.61 -30.64
N HIS A 241 3.00 0.83 -31.67
CA HIS A 241 2.08 1.25 -32.73
C HIS A 241 0.65 1.55 -32.22
N ASP A 242 0.24 1.00 -31.09
CA ASP A 242 -1.07 1.29 -30.49
C ASP A 242 -1.13 2.69 -29.87
N LEU A 243 0.03 3.31 -29.57
CA LEU A 243 0.12 4.74 -29.24
C LEU A 243 -0.20 5.63 -30.45
N LEU A 244 -0.30 5.03 -31.65
CA LEU A 244 -0.46 5.71 -32.95
C LEU A 244 -1.86 5.54 -33.54
N LYS A 245 -2.79 4.87 -32.84
CA LYS A 245 -4.10 4.43 -33.36
C LYS A 245 -5.00 5.52 -33.94
N ASP A 246 -4.75 6.80 -33.63
CA ASP A 246 -5.55 7.93 -34.08
C ASP A 246 -5.00 8.64 -35.35
N LYS A 247 -4.10 8.02 -36.14
CA LYS A 247 -3.46 8.68 -37.30
C LYS A 247 -3.62 7.97 -38.64
N GLU A 248 -3.77 8.79 -39.68
CA GLU A 248 -3.80 8.38 -41.10
C GLU A 248 -2.41 8.03 -41.67
N THR A 249 -1.32 8.43 -41.01
CA THR A 249 0.06 8.21 -41.47
C THR A 249 0.82 7.22 -40.58
N GLU A 250 1.52 6.25 -41.19
CA GLU A 250 2.34 5.23 -40.50
C GLU A 250 3.72 5.74 -40.00
N GLU A 251 3.94 7.06 -40.05
CA GLU A 251 5.20 7.73 -39.69
C GLU A 251 5.02 8.74 -38.56
N LEU A 252 6.04 8.84 -37.70
CA LEU A 252 6.09 9.72 -36.53
C LEU A 252 7.23 10.74 -36.62
N ASN A 253 6.93 12.02 -36.46
CA ASN A 253 7.98 13.01 -36.23
C ASN A 253 8.42 13.02 -34.74
N ILE A 254 9.50 13.76 -34.46
CA ILE A 254 10.11 13.81 -33.12
C ILE A 254 9.17 14.36 -32.03
N GLU A 255 8.34 15.34 -32.33
CA GLU A 255 7.41 15.94 -31.37
C GLU A 255 6.30 14.97 -30.98
N GLU A 256 5.85 14.17 -31.94
CA GLU A 256 4.84 13.14 -31.71
C GLU A 256 5.40 11.95 -30.93
N PHE A 257 6.64 11.55 -31.23
CA PHE A 257 7.36 10.53 -30.47
C PHE A 257 7.57 10.97 -29.01
N LYS A 258 7.96 12.24 -28.80
CA LYS A 258 8.06 12.86 -27.47
C LYS A 258 6.73 12.85 -26.72
N LYS A 259 5.63 13.24 -27.38
CA LYS A 259 4.31 13.26 -26.77
C LYS A 259 3.87 11.87 -26.30
N ALA A 260 4.13 10.84 -27.10
CA ALA A 260 3.81 9.45 -26.74
C ALA A 260 4.60 8.97 -25.51
N LEU A 261 5.90 9.26 -25.45
CA LEU A 261 6.76 8.85 -24.35
C LEU A 261 6.55 9.67 -23.06
N ALA A 262 6.18 10.94 -23.17
CA ALA A 262 5.85 11.78 -22.01
C ALA A 262 4.67 11.21 -21.21
N GLN A 263 3.70 10.59 -21.88
CA GLN A 263 2.59 9.91 -21.22
C GLN A 263 3.06 8.71 -20.40
N VAL A 264 4.03 7.95 -20.91
CA VAL A 264 4.63 6.82 -20.20
C VAL A 264 5.25 7.29 -18.89
N ASP A 265 6.13 8.29 -18.95
CA ASP A 265 6.83 8.80 -17.76
C ASP A 265 5.87 9.38 -16.71
N SER A 266 4.74 9.95 -17.14
CA SER A 266 3.73 10.50 -16.23
C SER A 266 2.98 9.43 -15.43
N GLN A 267 2.96 8.19 -15.92
CA GLN A 267 2.21 7.07 -15.32
C GLN A 267 3.11 6.06 -14.58
N VAL A 268 4.40 6.35 -14.46
CA VAL A 268 5.33 5.49 -13.70
C VAL A 268 4.92 5.45 -12.24
N LYS A 269 4.57 4.25 -11.77
CA LYS A 269 4.34 3.99 -10.35
C LYS A 269 5.63 3.44 -9.74
N MET A 270 5.96 3.93 -8.56
CA MET A 270 7.02 3.31 -7.75
C MET A 270 6.57 1.88 -7.37
N LEU A 271 7.55 0.99 -7.25
CA LEU A 271 7.29 -0.35 -6.74
C LEU A 271 6.70 -0.26 -5.32
N PRO A 272 5.67 -1.06 -4.99
CA PRO A 272 5.12 -1.08 -3.66
C PRO A 272 6.16 -1.64 -2.67
N ALA A 273 6.05 -1.24 -1.41
CA ALA A 273 6.79 -1.84 -0.32
C ALA A 273 6.16 -3.21 0.00
N THR A 274 6.71 -4.28 -0.59
CA THR A 274 6.25 -5.67 -0.48
C THR A 274 7.41 -6.62 -0.58
#